data_AF-A0A1V9G1L1-F1
#
_entry.id   AF-A0A1V9G1L1-F1
#
_cell.length_a   1.000
_cell.length_b   1.000
_cell.length_c   1.000
_cell.angle_alpha   90.00
_cell.angle_beta   90.00
_cell.angle_gamma   90.00
#
_symmetry.space_group_name_H-M   'P 1'
#
loop_
_entity.id
_entity.type
_entity.pdbx_description
1 polymer ?
#
loop_
_entity_poly.entity_id
_entity_poly.type
_entity_poly.pdbx_seq_one_letter_code
_entity_poly.pdbx_strand_id
1 'polypeptide(L)'
;MRFFFLIFIVALSSCINGINGINEEQGPQIFTEIDASGYKRYRPVDTLYKTNEYIATSCEDTTGIFKGSCIVLRMTNGRYFLLDPDTYLENDSTLIYYSPPFKTDGENGSFQRDGIWFYAHFYKDQVDTTAKGVVPESSSGVNFSVDSSPENGEQIVRPKSEGIYYYENKSLHKIASQQTNEVFNDFGKDGFYFLPNTGRFFKRYSVAILK
;
A
#
# COMPACT_ATOMS: atom_id res chain seq x y z
N MET A 1 -22.13 -44.93 10.39
CA MET A 1 -21.21 -45.82 9.63
C MET A 1 -21.24 -45.37 8.18
N ARG A 2 -20.09 -44.90 7.68
CA ARG A 2 -19.68 -44.73 6.26
C ARG A 2 -20.41 -43.70 5.38
N PHE A 3 -19.76 -42.98 4.46
CA PHE A 3 -18.38 -42.46 4.26
C PHE A 3 -18.45 -41.60 2.95
N PHE A 4 -17.76 -40.44 2.93
CA PHE A 4 -17.21 -39.59 1.85
C PHE A 4 -17.60 -39.68 0.36
N PHE A 5 -17.74 -38.50 -0.28
CA PHE A 5 -16.80 -37.83 -1.24
C PHE A 5 -17.35 -36.38 -1.44
N LEU A 6 -16.68 -35.26 -1.15
CA LEU A 6 -15.41 -34.64 -1.60
C LEU A 6 -15.37 -34.31 -3.11
N ILE A 7 -15.59 -33.05 -3.47
CA ILE A 7 -14.98 -32.40 -4.64
C ILE A 7 -14.34 -31.09 -4.16
N PHE A 8 -13.02 -31.07 -4.28
CA PHE A 8 -12.15 -29.90 -4.20
C PHE A 8 -12.32 -29.04 -5.45
N ILE A 9 -12.38 -27.72 -5.31
CA ILE A 9 -11.74 -26.82 -6.28
C ILE A 9 -10.72 -25.99 -5.50
N VAL A 10 -9.47 -26.36 -5.76
CA VAL A 10 -8.25 -25.64 -5.42
C VAL A 10 -8.14 -24.43 -6.34
N ALA A 11 -7.94 -23.24 -5.78
CA ALA A 11 -7.23 -22.16 -6.46
C ALA A 11 -6.02 -21.81 -5.59
N LEU A 12 -4.91 -22.52 -5.84
CA LEU A 12 -3.59 -22.28 -5.25
C LEU A 12 -2.81 -21.36 -6.20
N SER A 13 -2.29 -20.28 -5.61
CA SER A 13 -0.93 -19.76 -5.75
C SER A 13 -0.32 -19.60 -7.15
N SER A 14 -0.12 -18.34 -7.54
CA SER A 14 1.18 -17.76 -7.98
C SER A 14 0.92 -16.23 -8.07
N CYS A 15 1.67 -15.31 -7.47
CA CYS A 15 3.11 -15.13 -7.60
C CYS A 15 3.72 -14.60 -6.29
N ILE A 16 4.54 -15.43 -5.65
CA ILE A 16 5.77 -14.96 -5.03
C ILE A 16 6.80 -15.07 -6.15
N ASN A 17 7.13 -13.95 -6.79
CA ASN A 17 8.32 -13.86 -7.62
C ASN A 17 9.29 -12.93 -6.90
N GLY A 18 10.48 -13.47 -6.66
CA GLY A 18 11.61 -12.72 -6.13
C GLY A 18 11.84 -11.44 -6.94
N ILE A 19 12.12 -10.37 -6.21
CA ILE A 19 12.53 -9.09 -6.77
C ILE A 19 13.94 -9.30 -7.32
N ASN A 20 14.04 -9.68 -8.58
CA ASN A 20 15.27 -9.68 -9.35
C ASN A 20 15.08 -8.76 -10.56
N GLY A 21 15.89 -7.70 -10.60
CA GLY A 21 16.18 -6.87 -11.78
C GLY A 21 15.02 -6.06 -12.34
N ILE A 22 14.82 -4.84 -11.83
CA ILE A 22 13.90 -3.88 -12.45
C ILE A 22 14.71 -2.91 -13.32
N ASN A 23 14.53 -3.04 -14.63
CA ASN A 23 14.85 -2.02 -15.63
C ASN A 23 14.18 -0.68 -15.26
N GLU A 24 14.88 0.44 -15.47
CA GLU A 24 14.39 1.84 -15.48
C GLU A 24 12.98 2.11 -14.90
N GLU A 25 12.95 2.44 -13.61
CA GLU A 25 12.20 3.53 -12.94
C GLU A 25 10.87 4.07 -13.54
N GLN A 26 9.99 3.22 -14.07
CA GLN A 26 8.58 3.57 -14.12
C GLN A 26 8.00 3.36 -12.72
N GLY A 27 7.83 4.46 -11.96
CA GLY A 27 7.15 4.44 -10.66
C GLY A 27 5.77 3.79 -10.75
N PRO A 28 5.15 3.43 -9.60
CA PRO A 28 3.86 2.75 -9.60
C PRO A 28 2.83 3.55 -10.41
N GLN A 29 2.11 2.86 -11.30
CA GLN A 29 1.05 3.46 -12.09
C GLN A 29 -0.13 3.79 -11.17
N ILE A 30 -0.15 5.00 -10.61
CA ILE A 30 -1.16 5.47 -9.66
C ILE A 30 -2.50 5.88 -10.32
N PHE A 31 -2.54 5.97 -11.65
CA PHE A 31 -3.75 6.21 -12.44
C PHE A 31 -3.62 5.67 -13.86
N THR A 32 -4.77 5.46 -14.50
CA THR A 32 -4.89 5.11 -15.92
C THR A 32 -5.81 6.12 -16.60
N GLU A 33 -5.35 6.72 -17.71
CA GLU A 33 -6.22 7.55 -18.53
C GLU A 33 -7.25 6.68 -19.26
N ILE A 34 -8.51 7.09 -19.24
CA ILE A 34 -9.62 6.41 -19.90
C ILE A 34 -10.31 7.36 -20.88
N ASP A 35 -11.00 6.80 -21.87
CA ASP A 35 -11.78 7.58 -22.82
C ASP A 35 -13.16 7.94 -22.25
N ALA A 36 -13.87 8.83 -22.95
CA ALA A 36 -15.22 9.22 -22.58
C ALA A 36 -16.21 8.04 -22.55
N SER A 37 -15.95 6.98 -23.33
CA SER A 37 -16.77 5.76 -23.33
C SER A 37 -16.58 4.95 -22.05
N GLY A 38 -15.34 4.82 -21.58
CA GLY A 38 -15.00 4.24 -20.28
C GLY A 38 -15.64 5.00 -19.13
N TYR A 39 -15.60 6.34 -19.17
CA TYR A 39 -16.21 7.19 -18.15
C TYR A 39 -17.72 6.97 -17.98
N LYS A 40 -18.47 6.67 -19.06
CA LYS A 40 -19.93 6.46 -18.99
C LYS A 40 -20.39 5.32 -18.07
N ARG A 41 -19.47 4.43 -17.67
CA ARG A 41 -19.76 3.31 -16.76
C ARG A 41 -19.79 3.75 -15.29
N TYR A 42 -19.30 4.95 -15.01
CA TYR A 42 -19.17 5.47 -13.66
C TYR A 42 -20.24 6.52 -13.39
N ARG A 43 -20.79 6.48 -12.17
CA ARG A 43 -21.74 7.47 -11.68
C ARG A 43 -21.02 8.50 -10.83
N PRO A 44 -21.21 9.81 -11.08
CA PRO A 44 -20.70 10.86 -10.21
C PRO A 44 -21.21 10.72 -8.77
N VAL A 45 -20.30 10.82 -7.80
CA VAL A 45 -20.57 10.82 -6.35
C VAL A 45 -20.37 12.21 -5.78
N ASP A 46 -19.22 12.82 -6.05
CA ASP A 46 -18.85 14.14 -5.55
C ASP A 46 -18.10 14.94 -6.62
N THR A 47 -18.09 16.27 -6.53
CA THR A 47 -17.39 17.13 -7.49
C THR A 47 -16.70 18.29 -6.79
N LEU A 48 -15.39 18.35 -7.03
CA LEU A 48 -14.54 19.44 -6.62
C LEU A 48 -14.63 20.61 -7.58
N TYR A 49 -14.87 21.80 -7.02
CA TYR A 49 -14.80 23.08 -7.70
C TYR A 49 -13.76 24.00 -7.04
N LYS A 50 -13.10 24.84 -7.85
CA LYS A 50 -12.32 25.98 -7.37
C LYS A 50 -12.86 27.24 -8.01
N THR A 51 -13.47 28.12 -7.21
CA THR A 51 -13.93 29.44 -7.66
C THR A 51 -14.79 29.36 -8.94
N ASN A 52 -15.71 28.39 -8.97
CA ASN A 52 -16.59 28.05 -10.11
C ASN A 52 -15.92 27.36 -11.31
N GLU A 53 -14.63 27.02 -11.23
CA GLU A 53 -13.96 26.12 -12.17
C GLU A 53 -14.10 24.68 -11.68
N TYR A 54 -14.62 23.82 -12.53
CA TYR A 54 -14.68 22.38 -12.32
C TYR A 54 -13.26 21.81 -12.21
N ILE A 55 -12.86 21.09 -11.16
CA ILE A 55 -11.52 20.49 -11.10
C ILE A 55 -11.58 18.99 -11.36
N ALA A 56 -12.41 18.29 -10.59
CA ALA A 56 -12.51 16.85 -10.61
C ALA A 56 -13.87 16.38 -10.12
N THR A 57 -14.36 15.26 -10.63
CA THR A 57 -15.48 14.51 -10.06
C THR A 57 -14.93 13.22 -9.48
N SER A 58 -15.40 12.78 -8.32
CA SER A 58 -15.24 11.41 -7.86
C SER A 58 -16.43 10.60 -8.35
N CYS A 59 -16.20 9.36 -8.78
CA CYS A 59 -17.27 8.50 -9.28
C CYS A 59 -17.24 7.12 -8.60
N GLU A 60 -18.31 6.35 -8.81
CA GLU A 60 -18.43 4.95 -8.42
C GLU A 60 -18.78 4.10 -9.65
N ASP A 61 -18.22 2.89 -9.75
CA ASP A 61 -18.57 1.94 -10.80
C ASP A 61 -20.00 1.43 -10.61
N THR A 62 -20.83 1.61 -11.64
CA THR A 62 -22.24 1.17 -11.62
C THR A 62 -22.43 -0.29 -12.02
N THR A 63 -21.39 -0.93 -12.56
CA THR A 63 -21.46 -2.30 -13.10
C THR A 63 -21.16 -3.37 -12.05
N GLY A 64 -20.57 -2.98 -10.91
CA GLY A 64 -20.15 -3.91 -9.85
C GLY A 64 -19.01 -4.85 -10.26
N ILE A 65 -18.37 -4.59 -11.40
CA ILE A 65 -17.21 -5.36 -11.88
C ILE A 65 -16.01 -5.09 -10.96
N PHE A 66 -15.82 -3.83 -10.58
CA PHE A 66 -14.89 -3.48 -9.52
C PHE A 66 -15.59 -3.61 -8.17
N LYS A 67 -15.23 -4.65 -7.40
CA LYS A 67 -15.61 -4.76 -5.98
C LYS A 67 -14.80 -3.74 -5.17
N GLY A 68 -15.20 -2.47 -5.22
CA GLY A 68 -14.56 -1.37 -4.51
C GLY A 68 -14.94 0.00 -5.07
N SER A 69 -14.86 1.02 -4.25
CA SER A 69 -14.94 2.42 -4.69
C SER A 69 -13.73 2.72 -5.58
N CYS A 70 -13.97 2.99 -6.85
CA CYS A 70 -12.96 3.39 -7.81
C CYS A 70 -13.17 4.86 -8.17
N ILE A 71 -12.19 5.69 -7.85
CA ILE A 71 -12.29 7.14 -8.11
C ILE A 71 -11.91 7.38 -9.57
N VAL A 72 -12.82 7.99 -10.32
CA VAL A 72 -12.54 8.45 -11.68
C VAL A 72 -12.57 9.96 -11.72
N LEU A 73 -11.41 10.59 -11.90
CA LEU A 73 -11.27 12.04 -12.00
C LEU A 73 -11.46 12.48 -13.44
N ARG A 74 -12.44 13.34 -13.69
CA ARG A 74 -12.55 14.07 -14.96
C ARG A 74 -11.89 15.44 -14.78
N MET A 75 -11.02 15.84 -15.69
CA MET A 75 -10.26 17.11 -15.63
C MET A 75 -10.89 18.19 -16.53
N THR A 76 -10.52 19.46 -16.32
CA THR A 76 -11.00 20.62 -17.12
C THR A 76 -10.69 20.50 -18.61
N ASN A 77 -9.57 19.87 -18.96
CA ASN A 77 -9.15 19.62 -20.34
C ASN A 77 -9.97 18.51 -21.03
N GLY A 78 -10.96 17.92 -20.35
CA GLY A 78 -11.81 16.85 -20.89
C GLY A 78 -11.20 15.45 -20.81
N ARG A 79 -10.06 15.28 -20.15
CA ARG A 79 -9.43 13.97 -19.91
C ARG A 79 -10.04 13.30 -18.68
N TYR A 80 -9.96 11.97 -18.64
CA TYR A 80 -10.54 11.14 -17.57
C TYR A 80 -9.47 10.19 -17.04
N PHE A 81 -9.36 10.08 -15.72
CA PHE A 81 -8.34 9.28 -15.06
C PHE A 81 -9.00 8.36 -14.04
N LEU A 82 -8.87 7.06 -14.25
CA LEU A 82 -9.19 6.04 -13.26
C LEU A 82 -8.02 5.91 -12.30
N LEU A 83 -8.24 6.21 -11.02
CA LEU A 83 -7.23 6.02 -9.99
C LEU A 83 -7.03 4.53 -9.68
N ASP A 84 -5.81 4.17 -9.31
CA ASP A 84 -5.51 2.83 -8.77
C ASP A 84 -6.34 2.58 -7.50
N PRO A 85 -6.79 1.33 -7.22
CA PRO A 85 -7.60 1.01 -6.03
C PRO A 85 -6.99 1.43 -4.69
N ASP A 86 -5.67 1.56 -4.62
CA ASP A 86 -4.95 2.02 -3.43
C ASP A 86 -4.64 3.53 -3.44
N THR A 87 -5.24 4.28 -4.37
CA THR A 87 -5.09 5.74 -4.47
C THR A 87 -6.37 6.47 -4.03
N TYR A 88 -6.21 7.47 -3.18
CA TYR A 88 -7.30 8.28 -2.63
C TYR A 88 -7.03 9.77 -2.81
N LEU A 89 -8.09 10.58 -2.76
CA LEU A 89 -8.00 12.03 -2.78
C LEU A 89 -8.04 12.59 -1.35
N GLU A 90 -7.00 13.31 -0.95
CA GLU A 90 -6.89 14.05 0.30
C GLU A 90 -7.00 15.56 0.01
N ASN A 91 -7.91 16.24 0.72
CA ASN A 91 -8.14 17.68 0.62
C ASN A 91 -8.23 18.17 -0.83
N ASP A 92 -8.88 17.38 -1.69
CA ASP A 92 -9.26 17.77 -3.05
C ASP A 92 -8.10 18.09 -4.02
N SER A 93 -6.85 17.96 -3.58
CA SER A 93 -5.69 18.46 -4.35
C SER A 93 -4.48 17.56 -4.26
N THR A 94 -4.55 16.57 -3.38
CA THR A 94 -3.47 15.63 -3.11
C THR A 94 -3.96 14.21 -3.34
N LEU A 95 -3.27 13.47 -4.20
CA LEU A 95 -3.45 12.03 -4.35
C LEU A 95 -2.56 11.33 -3.31
N ILE A 96 -3.14 10.47 -2.49
CA ILE A 96 -2.40 9.56 -1.62
C ILE A 96 -2.41 8.19 -2.26
N TYR A 97 -1.24 7.65 -2.59
CA TYR A 97 -1.08 6.26 -3.03
C TYR A 97 -0.50 5.41 -1.90
N TYR A 98 -1.27 4.44 -1.42
CA TYR A 98 -0.82 3.50 -0.40
C TYR A 98 -0.07 2.32 -1.03
N SER A 99 1.06 1.95 -0.43
CA SER A 99 1.77 0.71 -0.77
C SER A 99 0.92 -0.51 -0.39
N PRO A 100 1.10 -1.67 -1.02
CA PRO A 100 0.33 -2.88 -0.70
C PRO A 100 0.29 -3.16 0.81
N PRO A 101 -0.84 -3.63 1.35
CA PRO A 101 -0.96 -3.89 2.77
C PRO A 101 -0.01 -5.01 3.20
N PHE A 102 0.61 -4.88 4.39
CA PHE A 102 1.47 -5.94 4.94
C PHE A 102 0.70 -7.24 5.21
N LYS A 103 -0.60 -7.14 5.48
CA LYS A 103 -1.54 -8.24 5.63
C LYS A 103 -2.87 -7.83 5.05
N THR A 104 -3.44 -8.64 4.17
CA THR A 104 -4.81 -8.44 3.72
C THR A 104 -5.76 -8.73 4.88
N ASP A 105 -6.48 -7.72 5.32
CA ASP A 105 -7.54 -7.90 6.30
C ASP A 105 -8.71 -8.64 5.67
N GLY A 106 -9.42 -9.44 6.46
CA GLY A 106 -10.72 -9.96 6.05
C GLY A 106 -11.74 -8.83 5.85
N GLU A 107 -12.99 -9.19 5.55
CA GLU A 107 -14.06 -8.25 5.13
C GLU A 107 -14.28 -7.02 6.05
N ASN A 108 -13.84 -7.07 7.31
CA ASN A 108 -14.07 -6.03 8.31
C ASN A 108 -12.90 -5.05 8.54
N GLY A 109 -11.73 -5.24 7.89
CA GLY A 109 -10.61 -4.28 8.00
C GLY A 109 -10.07 -4.02 9.41
N SER A 110 -10.29 -4.94 10.35
CA SER A 110 -10.11 -4.68 11.79
C SER A 110 -8.65 -4.64 12.24
N PHE A 111 -7.74 -5.27 11.49
CA PHE A 111 -6.35 -5.40 11.91
C PHE A 111 -5.55 -4.13 11.61
N GLN A 112 -5.90 -3.42 10.53
CA GLN A 112 -5.24 -2.16 10.15
C GLN A 112 -5.86 -0.92 10.78
N ARG A 113 -7.10 -1.00 11.30
CA ARG A 113 -7.88 0.18 11.71
C ARG A 113 -7.15 1.11 12.69
N ASP A 114 -6.38 0.54 13.62
CA ASP A 114 -5.72 1.25 14.71
C ASP A 114 -4.18 1.24 14.56
N GLY A 115 -3.69 1.10 13.33
CA GLY A 115 -2.28 0.92 13.00
C GLY A 115 -1.78 -0.52 13.14
N ILE A 116 -0.59 -0.77 12.61
CA ILE A 116 0.02 -2.11 12.54
C ILE A 116 1.34 -2.14 13.30
N TRP A 117 1.52 -3.19 14.09
CA TRP A 117 2.82 -3.65 14.55
C TRP A 117 3.42 -4.61 13.53
N PHE A 118 4.71 -4.46 13.25
CA PHE A 118 5.45 -5.44 12.48
C PHE A 118 6.90 -5.50 12.94
N TYR A 119 7.51 -6.68 12.82
CA TYR A 119 8.95 -6.85 12.94
C TYR A 119 9.59 -6.73 11.56
N ALA A 120 10.65 -5.92 11.45
CA ALA A 120 11.48 -5.85 10.25
C ALA A 120 12.82 -6.54 10.49
N HIS A 121 13.22 -7.38 9.55
CA HIS A 121 14.55 -7.98 9.49
C HIS A 121 15.22 -7.60 8.18
N PHE A 122 16.22 -6.73 8.26
CA PHE A 122 17.04 -6.30 7.14
C PHE A 122 18.18 -7.30 6.93
N TYR A 123 18.27 -7.83 5.71
CA TYR A 123 19.32 -8.77 5.34
C TYR A 123 20.17 -8.20 4.22
N LYS A 124 21.45 -8.54 4.26
CA LYS A 124 22.39 -8.39 3.16
C LYS A 124 23.00 -9.75 2.95
N ASP A 125 22.71 -10.39 1.83
CA ASP A 125 23.40 -11.61 1.43
C ASP A 125 24.88 -11.25 1.27
N GLN A 126 25.69 -11.71 2.21
CA GLN A 126 27.09 -11.94 1.92
C GLN A 126 27.12 -13.17 1.02
N VAL A 127 27.62 -12.99 -0.20
CA VAL A 127 27.93 -14.09 -1.11
C VAL A 127 28.76 -15.11 -0.33
N ASP A 128 28.17 -16.25 0.00
CA ASP A 128 28.92 -17.36 0.56
C ASP A 128 29.78 -17.96 -0.57
N THR A 129 31.00 -17.42 -0.69
CA THR A 129 32.00 -17.83 -1.68
C THR A 129 32.47 -19.28 -1.53
N THR A 130 31.97 -20.04 -0.53
CA THR A 130 32.35 -21.44 -0.32
C THR A 130 31.40 -22.46 -0.98
N ALA A 131 30.21 -22.04 -1.42
CA ALA A 131 29.28 -22.91 -2.11
C ALA A 131 29.52 -22.88 -3.63
N LYS A 132 30.05 -23.98 -4.18
CA LYS A 132 30.09 -24.22 -5.64
C LYS A 132 28.67 -24.38 -6.19
N GLY A 133 28.02 -23.26 -6.46
CA GLY A 133 26.72 -23.19 -7.11
C GLY A 133 26.45 -21.74 -7.48
N VAL A 134 26.03 -21.49 -8.72
CA VAL A 134 25.77 -20.14 -9.23
C VAL A 134 24.58 -19.55 -8.47
N VAL A 135 24.87 -18.82 -7.39
CA VAL A 135 23.89 -17.96 -6.70
C VAL A 135 23.99 -16.57 -7.33
N PRO A 136 22.88 -15.95 -7.78
CA PRO A 136 22.92 -14.59 -8.30
C PRO A 136 23.40 -13.59 -7.24
N GLU A 137 23.98 -12.49 -7.70
CA GLU A 137 24.63 -11.42 -6.93
C GLU A 137 23.84 -10.94 -5.71
N SER A 138 24.56 -10.72 -4.61
CA SER A 138 24.23 -9.92 -3.41
C SER A 138 22.78 -9.42 -3.34
N SER A 139 21.86 -10.23 -2.81
CA SER A 139 20.51 -9.75 -2.53
C SER A 139 20.49 -9.03 -1.17
N SER A 140 20.07 -7.77 -1.16
CA SER A 140 19.77 -7.06 0.08
C SER A 140 18.30 -6.71 0.09
N GLY A 141 17.65 -6.86 1.24
CA GLY A 141 16.22 -6.61 1.35
C GLY A 141 15.74 -6.57 2.78
N VAL A 142 14.42 -6.59 2.94
CA VAL A 142 13.75 -6.59 4.23
C VAL A 142 12.64 -7.63 4.24
N ASN A 143 12.59 -8.40 5.32
CA ASN A 143 11.50 -9.31 5.62
C ASN A 143 10.62 -8.70 6.71
N PHE A 144 9.30 -8.73 6.48
CA PHE A 144 8.30 -8.21 7.41
C PHE A 144 7.54 -9.36 8.08
N SER A 145 7.38 -9.29 9.40
CA SER A 145 6.51 -10.19 10.16
C SER A 145 5.44 -9.38 10.90
N VAL A 146 4.18 -9.60 10.56
CA VAL A 146 3.00 -8.90 11.10
C VAL A 146 2.26 -9.70 12.17
N ASP A 147 2.63 -10.96 12.37
CA ASP A 147 2.05 -11.83 13.40
C ASP A 147 2.77 -11.69 14.75
N SER A 148 3.76 -10.79 14.82
CA SER A 148 4.57 -10.54 16.01
C SER A 148 4.38 -9.11 16.49
N SER A 149 4.31 -8.93 17.81
CA SER A 149 4.33 -7.62 18.46
C SER A 149 5.37 -7.65 19.59
N PRO A 150 5.91 -6.49 20.01
CA PRO A 150 6.89 -6.48 21.09
C PRO A 150 6.28 -6.99 22.40
N GLU A 151 7.12 -7.50 23.28
CA GLU A 151 6.73 -7.84 24.64
C GLU A 151 6.19 -6.59 25.35
N ASN A 152 4.92 -6.65 25.79
CA ASN A 152 4.12 -5.53 26.33
C ASN A 152 3.59 -4.52 25.29
N GLY A 153 3.59 -4.85 24.00
CA GLY A 153 3.11 -3.97 22.92
C GLY A 153 1.66 -3.50 23.08
N GLU A 154 0.82 -4.28 23.75
CA GLU A 154 -0.57 -3.91 24.06
C GLU A 154 -0.70 -2.82 25.16
N GLN A 155 0.29 -2.73 26.05
CA GLN A 155 0.32 -1.74 27.13
C GLN A 155 0.88 -0.39 26.69
N ILE A 156 1.48 -0.35 25.50
CA ILE A 156 2.05 0.87 24.93
C ILE A 156 0.94 1.72 24.34
N VAL A 157 0.90 2.99 24.73
CA VAL A 157 0.01 3.98 24.11
C VAL A 157 0.41 4.17 22.66
N ARG A 158 -0.47 3.78 21.74
CA ARG A 158 -0.21 3.84 20.30
C ARG A 158 -0.34 5.27 19.78
N PRO A 159 0.67 5.79 19.08
CA PRO A 159 0.58 7.07 18.39
C PRO A 159 -0.58 7.08 17.39
N LYS A 160 -1.21 8.24 17.23
CA LYS A 160 -2.25 8.47 16.19
C LYS A 160 -1.77 9.38 15.06
N SER A 161 -0.70 10.14 15.29
CA SER A 161 -0.15 11.03 14.28
C SER A 161 0.72 10.26 13.31
N GLU A 162 0.61 10.59 12.02
CA GLU A 162 1.42 10.03 10.94
C GLU A 162 2.92 9.98 11.29
N GLY A 163 3.55 8.87 10.93
CA GLY A 163 4.99 8.69 11.04
C GLY A 163 5.38 7.23 11.22
N ILE A 164 6.67 6.97 11.18
CA ILE A 164 7.22 5.65 11.45
C ILE A 164 7.76 5.66 12.87
N TYR A 165 7.35 4.67 13.67
CA TYR A 165 7.77 4.55 15.06
C TYR A 165 8.54 3.24 15.27
N TYR A 166 9.67 3.32 15.94
CA TYR A 166 10.51 2.19 16.28
C TYR A 166 10.40 1.90 17.78
N TYR A 167 10.24 0.64 18.14
CA TYR A 167 10.16 0.22 19.53
C TYR A 167 11.54 -0.13 20.08
N GLU A 168 11.96 0.61 21.09
CA GLU A 168 13.23 0.42 21.77
C GLU A 168 13.11 0.80 23.24
N ASN A 169 13.79 0.06 24.13
CA ASN A 169 13.79 0.35 25.56
C ASN A 169 12.38 0.50 26.16
N LYS A 170 11.47 -0.43 25.80
CA LYS A 170 10.08 -0.46 26.28
C LYS A 170 9.24 0.77 25.92
N SER A 171 9.61 1.49 24.86
CA SER A 171 8.90 2.70 24.40
C SER A 171 8.93 2.84 22.88
N LEU A 172 7.96 3.58 22.32
CA LEU A 172 7.91 3.92 20.91
C LEU A 172 8.61 5.26 20.65
N HIS A 173 9.56 5.27 19.73
CA HIS A 173 10.29 6.45 19.29
C HIS A 173 9.91 6.79 17.86
N LYS A 174 9.53 8.05 17.61
CA LYS A 174 9.25 8.49 16.24
C LYS A 174 10.56 8.66 15.48
N ILE A 175 10.80 7.82 14.49
CA ILE A 175 12.01 7.88 13.65
C ILE A 175 11.79 8.75 12.41
N ALA A 176 10.53 8.90 11.97
CA ALA A 176 10.18 9.70 10.82
C ALA A 176 8.80 10.34 10.97
N SER A 177 8.65 11.56 10.45
CA SER A 177 7.34 12.22 10.31
C SER A 177 6.55 11.72 9.11
N GLN A 178 7.23 11.22 8.08
CA GLN A 178 6.62 10.69 6.87
C GLN A 178 6.60 9.17 6.91
N GLN A 179 5.51 8.58 6.43
CA GLN A 179 5.30 7.13 6.38
C GLN A 179 5.62 6.58 4.99
N THR A 180 6.85 6.81 4.51
CA THR A 180 7.32 6.38 3.19
C THR A 180 8.27 5.19 3.28
N ASN A 181 8.32 4.38 2.23
CA ASN A 181 9.22 3.22 2.17
C ASN A 181 10.70 3.66 2.14
N GLU A 182 10.99 4.79 1.49
CA GLU A 182 12.35 5.34 1.38
C GLU A 182 12.92 5.65 2.78
N VAL A 183 12.19 6.43 3.58
CA VAL A 183 12.66 6.83 4.92
C VAL A 183 12.74 5.64 5.87
N PHE A 184 11.85 4.65 5.71
CA PHE A 184 11.94 3.38 6.45
C PHE A 184 13.25 2.64 6.15
N ASN A 185 13.59 2.49 4.86
CA ASN A 185 14.80 1.80 4.43
C ASN A 185 16.08 2.56 4.79
N ASP A 186 16.04 3.89 4.80
CA ASP A 186 17.16 4.73 5.23
C ASP A 186 17.51 4.51 6.71
N PHE A 187 16.51 4.24 7.57
CA PHE A 187 16.75 3.91 8.97
C PHE A 187 17.32 2.49 9.16
N GLY A 188 16.81 1.52 8.40
CA GLY A 188 17.52 0.24 8.15
C GLY A 188 17.87 -0.61 9.37
N LYS A 189 17.09 -0.56 10.45
CA LYS A 189 17.38 -1.27 11.71
C LYS A 189 16.44 -2.44 11.96
N ASP A 190 16.97 -3.59 12.39
CA ASP A 190 16.12 -4.70 12.83
C ASP A 190 15.30 -4.35 14.06
N GLY A 191 14.07 -4.85 14.13
CA GLY A 191 13.25 -4.73 15.34
C GLY A 191 11.77 -4.50 15.06
N PHE A 192 11.05 -4.12 16.12
CA PHE A 192 9.62 -3.86 16.05
C PHE A 192 9.35 -2.41 15.66
N TYR A 193 8.43 -2.25 14.72
CA TYR A 193 7.95 -0.98 14.21
C TYR A 193 6.44 -0.89 14.38
N PHE A 194 5.96 0.34 14.55
CA PHE A 194 4.55 0.66 14.55
C PHE A 194 4.24 1.73 13.50
N LEU A 195 3.23 1.47 12.67
CA LEU A 195 2.66 2.44 11.74
C LEU A 195 1.24 2.77 12.17
N PRO A 196 0.94 4.03 12.49
CA PRO A 196 -0.41 4.47 12.82
C PRO A 196 -1.33 4.46 11.58
N ASN A 197 -2.60 4.80 11.82
CA ASN A 197 -3.65 4.92 10.80
C ASN A 197 -3.84 3.59 10.07
N THR A 198 -3.82 3.59 8.73
CA THR A 198 -3.98 2.38 7.90
C THR A 198 -2.83 1.37 8.05
N GLY A 199 -1.76 1.72 8.77
CA GLY A 199 -0.61 0.84 8.95
C GLY A 199 0.16 0.54 7.66
N ARG A 200 0.05 1.41 6.65
CA ARG A 200 0.64 1.23 5.30
C ARG A 200 1.60 2.35 4.97
N PHE A 201 2.70 2.05 4.27
CA PHE A 201 3.47 3.12 3.63
C PHE A 201 2.65 3.81 2.54
N PHE A 202 2.92 5.08 2.27
CA PHE A 202 2.25 5.80 1.21
C PHE A 202 3.06 6.97 0.68
N LYS A 203 2.68 7.47 -0.50
CA LYS A 203 3.24 8.67 -1.13
C LYS A 203 2.12 9.66 -1.45
N ARG A 204 2.44 10.95 -1.36
CA ARG A 204 1.54 12.05 -1.74
C ARG A 204 1.99 12.65 -3.06
N TYR A 205 1.04 12.88 -3.96
CA TYR A 205 1.26 13.55 -5.24
C TYR A 205 0.26 14.69 -5.40
N SER A 206 0.67 15.76 -6.08
CA SER A 206 -0.29 16.80 -6.46
C SER A 206 -1.19 16.31 -7.60
N VAL A 207 -2.48 16.60 -7.55
CA VAL A 207 -3.42 16.41 -8.68
C VAL A 207 -2.93 17.12 -9.96
N ALA A 208 -2.03 18.11 -9.84
CA ALA A 208 -1.41 18.78 -10.99
C ALA A 208 -0.65 17.83 -11.94
N ILE A 209 -0.27 16.62 -11.50
CA ILE A 209 0.34 15.60 -12.38
C ILE A 209 -0.63 15.08 -13.45
N LEU A 210 -1.94 15.30 -13.28
CA LEU A 210 -3.01 14.84 -14.18
C LEU A 210 -3.35 15.85 -15.29
N LYS A 211 -2.54 16.91 -15.43
CA LYS A 211 -2.76 17.96 -16.43
C LYS A 211 -2.36 17.52 -17.83
#